data_AF-A0A9E6XAS1-F1
#
_entry.id   AF-A0A9E6XAS1-F1
#
_cell.length_a   1.000
_cell.length_b   1.000
_cell.length_c   1.000
_cell.angle_alpha   90.00
_cell.angle_beta   90.00
_cell.angle_gamma   90.00
#
_symmetry.space_group_name_H-M   'P 1'
#
loop_
_entity.id
_entity.type
_entity.pdbx_description
1 polymer ?
#
loop_
_entity_poly.entity_id
_entity_poly.type
_entity_poly.pdbx_seq_one_letter_code
_entity_poly.pdbx_strand_id
1 'polypeptide(L)'
;MTEFRVDPEELDELAAELRRRRDRLVEGREELAKAARMVGEKWSGGARDRFVEVHARWEGDHGAQVEALAGAADLAAEAAVTYREVDRAVAEMFE
;
A
#
# COMPACT_ATOMS: atom_id res chain seq x y z
N MET A 1 27.77 -3.66 18.42
CA MET A 1 26.44 -3.73 17.80
C MET A 1 25.45 -3.15 18.77
N THR A 2 24.80 -2.07 18.37
CA THR A 2 23.68 -1.52 19.14
C THR A 2 22.55 -2.54 19.07
N GLU A 3 21.97 -2.92 20.20
CA GLU A 3 20.84 -3.86 20.22
C GLU A 3 19.59 -3.09 19.76
N PHE A 4 19.32 -3.11 18.46
CA PHE A 4 18.05 -2.61 17.95
C PHE A 4 16.96 -3.65 18.23
N ARG A 5 15.84 -3.18 18.78
CA ARG A 5 14.68 -4.05 19.08
C ARG A 5 13.94 -4.52 17.82
N VAL A 6 14.31 -3.97 16.66
CA VAL A 6 13.75 -4.28 15.34
C VAL A 6 14.91 -4.35 14.36
N ASP A 7 14.98 -5.41 13.56
CA ASP A 7 16.03 -5.61 12.57
C ASP A 7 15.72 -4.77 11.29
N PRO A 8 16.68 -3.99 10.76
CA PRO A 8 16.51 -3.32 9.46
C PRO A 8 16.12 -4.26 8.31
N GLU A 9 16.55 -5.51 8.33
CA GLU A 9 16.17 -6.50 7.31
C GLU A 9 14.68 -6.86 7.39
N GLU A 10 14.14 -7.05 8.60
CA GLU A 10 12.70 -7.29 8.82
C GLU A 10 11.83 -6.12 8.33
N LEU A 11 12.34 -4.89 8.47
CA LEU A 11 11.67 -3.68 7.98
C LEU A 11 11.66 -3.60 6.44
N ASP A 12 12.76 -3.99 5.79
CA ASP A 12 12.81 -4.05 4.32
C ASP A 12 11.88 -5.14 3.77
N GLU A 13 11.81 -6.29 4.44
CA GLU A 13 10.86 -7.37 4.10
C GLU A 13 9.41 -6.91 4.24
N LEU A 14 9.09 -6.20 5.32
CA LEU A 14 7.77 -5.60 5.53
C LEU A 14 7.43 -4.59 4.43
N ALA A 15 8.35 -3.68 4.10
CA ALA A 15 8.17 -2.71 3.01
C ALA A 15 7.89 -3.42 1.67
N ALA A 16 8.64 -4.48 1.36
CA ALA A 16 8.44 -5.27 0.16
C ALA A 16 7.09 -5.98 0.14
N GLU A 17 6.64 -6.55 1.27
CA GLU A 17 5.33 -7.19 1.37
C GLU A 17 4.17 -6.20 1.21
N LEU A 18 4.28 -5.02 1.80
CA LEU A 18 3.28 -3.95 1.66
C LEU A 18 3.14 -3.51 0.20
N ARG A 19 4.27 -3.34 -0.52
CA ARG A 19 4.27 -3.04 -1.96
C ARG A 19 3.63 -4.16 -2.78
N ARG A 20 3.94 -5.44 -2.50
CA ARG A 20 3.28 -6.58 -3.16
C ARG A 20 1.78 -6.64 -2.91
N ARG A 21 1.32 -6.28 -1.70
CA ARG A 21 -0.12 -6.23 -1.38
C ARG A 21 -0.81 -5.09 -2.11
N ARG A 22 -0.19 -3.92 -2.16
CA ARG A 22 -0.66 -2.77 -2.94
C ARG A 22 -0.84 -3.16 -4.41
N ASP A 23 0.15 -3.80 -5.02
CA ASP A 23 0.10 -4.17 -6.44
C ASP A 23 -1.04 -5.17 -6.72
N ARG A 24 -1.18 -6.20 -5.86
CA ARG A 24 -2.30 -7.14 -5.94
C ARG A 24 -3.68 -6.47 -5.81
N LEU A 25 -3.80 -5.45 -4.96
CA LEU A 25 -5.03 -4.67 -4.83
C LEU A 25 -5.34 -3.89 -6.10
N VAL A 26 -4.33 -3.22 -6.69
CA VAL A 26 -4.49 -2.46 -7.94
C VAL A 26 -4.95 -3.39 -9.08
N GLU A 27 -4.27 -4.51 -9.28
CA GLU A 27 -4.61 -5.51 -10.28
C GLU A 27 -6.03 -6.06 -10.07
N GLY A 28 -6.35 -6.47 -8.84
CA GLY A 28 -7.67 -6.99 -8.50
C GLY A 28 -8.79 -5.96 -8.72
N ARG A 29 -8.52 -4.68 -8.45
CA ARG A 29 -9.49 -3.60 -8.72
C ARG A 29 -9.75 -3.44 -10.21
N GLU A 30 -8.73 -3.47 -11.06
CA GLU A 30 -8.93 -3.27 -12.51
C GLU A 30 -9.87 -4.34 -13.10
N GLU A 31 -9.67 -5.60 -12.70
CA GLU A 31 -10.55 -6.70 -13.10
C GLU A 31 -11.98 -6.54 -12.56
N LEU A 32 -12.12 -6.19 -11.28
CA LEU A 32 -13.44 -5.96 -10.68
C LEU A 32 -14.14 -4.74 -11.30
N ALA A 33 -13.41 -3.68 -11.63
CA ALA A 33 -13.98 -2.48 -12.23
C ALA A 33 -14.51 -2.77 -13.63
N LYS A 34 -13.77 -3.55 -14.41
CA LYS A 34 -14.21 -4.03 -15.73
C LYS A 34 -15.47 -4.89 -15.62
N ALA A 35 -15.49 -5.85 -14.68
CA ALA A 35 -16.66 -6.70 -14.44
C ALA A 35 -17.89 -5.89 -14.01
N ALA A 36 -17.71 -4.93 -13.09
CA ALA A 36 -18.77 -4.07 -12.59
C ALA A 36 -19.36 -3.21 -13.72
N ARG A 37 -18.52 -2.60 -14.57
CA ARG A 37 -18.98 -1.78 -15.70
C ARG A 37 -19.81 -2.58 -16.70
N MET A 38 -19.39 -3.80 -17.06
CA MET A 38 -20.17 -4.69 -17.96
C MET A 38 -21.57 -5.03 -17.42
N VAL A 39 -21.72 -5.13 -16.09
CA VAL A 39 -23.03 -5.35 -15.47
C VAL A 39 -23.82 -4.05 -15.41
N GLY A 40 -23.19 -2.94 -15.02
CA GLY A 40 -23.82 -1.63 -14.90
C GLY A 40 -24.32 -1.05 -16.21
N GLU A 41 -23.67 -1.37 -17.34
CA GLU A 41 -24.11 -0.99 -18.69
C GLU A 41 -25.49 -1.57 -19.06
N LYS A 42 -25.89 -2.66 -18.42
CA LYS A 42 -27.21 -3.28 -18.61
C LYS A 42 -28.30 -2.60 -17.77
N TRP A 43 -27.92 -1.73 -16.83
CA TRP A 43 -28.87 -1.04 -15.94
C TRP A 43 -29.32 0.28 -16.56
N SER A 44 -30.55 0.69 -16.25
CA SER A 44 -31.16 1.91 -16.76
C SER A 44 -31.93 2.64 -15.66
N GLY A 45 -32.18 3.93 -15.88
CA GLY A 45 -32.85 4.81 -14.92
C GLY A 45 -32.11 4.89 -13.57
N GLY A 46 -32.85 5.04 -12.47
CA GLY A 46 -32.26 5.23 -11.14
C GLY A 46 -31.35 4.09 -10.66
N ALA A 47 -31.48 2.88 -11.21
CA ALA A 47 -30.54 1.79 -10.91
C ALA A 47 -29.13 2.10 -11.44
N ARG A 48 -29.04 2.65 -12.67
CA ARG A 48 -27.77 3.08 -13.26
C ARG A 48 -27.16 4.23 -12.47
N ASP A 49 -27.97 5.21 -12.09
CA ASP A 49 -27.50 6.38 -11.34
C ASP A 49 -26.91 5.94 -9.99
N ARG A 50 -27.61 5.04 -9.29
CA ARG A 50 -27.14 4.49 -8.02
C ARG A 50 -25.87 3.65 -8.18
N PHE A 51 -25.76 2.88 -9.27
CA PHE A 51 -24.54 2.13 -9.58
C PHE A 51 -23.35 3.06 -9.76
N VAL A 52 -23.48 4.10 -10.59
CA VAL A 52 -22.41 5.06 -10.85
C VAL A 52 -21.92 5.70 -9.55
N GLU A 53 -22.85 6.12 -8.68
CA GLU A 53 -22.53 6.71 -7.38
C GLU A 53 -21.74 5.74 -6.48
N VAL A 54 -22.25 4.52 -6.30
CA VAL A 54 -21.61 3.51 -5.43
C VAL A 54 -20.27 3.05 -6.01
N HIS A 55 -20.18 2.93 -7.33
CA HIS A 55 -18.94 2.55 -8.01
C HIS A 55 -17.85 3.61 -7.85
N ALA A 56 -18.19 4.90 -8.01
CA ALA A 56 -17.25 5.99 -7.80
C ALA A 56 -16.75 6.05 -6.35
N ARG A 57 -17.64 5.83 -5.37
CA ARG A 57 -17.25 5.72 -3.97
C ARG A 57 -16.29 4.55 -3.74
N TRP A 58 -16.60 3.39 -4.29
CA TRP A 58 -15.72 2.22 -4.20
C TRP A 58 -14.34 2.47 -4.82
N GLU A 59 -14.27 3.15 -5.96
CA GLU A 59 -13.00 3.55 -6.58
C GLU A 59 -12.18 4.47 -5.65
N GLY A 60 -12.83 5.44 -4.99
CA GLY A 60 -12.20 6.32 -4.00
C GLY A 60 -11.71 5.58 -2.76
N ASP A 61 -12.55 4.74 -2.16
CA ASP A 61 -12.20 3.94 -0.98
C ASP A 61 -11.02 2.98 -1.28
N HIS A 62 -10.96 2.44 -2.49
CA HIS A 62 -9.83 1.62 -2.93
C HIS A 62 -8.55 2.44 -3.11
N GLY A 63 -8.64 3.62 -3.74
CA GLY A 63 -7.49 4.52 -3.89
C GLY A 63 -6.84 4.84 -2.55
N ALA A 64 -7.65 5.16 -1.53
CA ALA A 64 -7.17 5.43 -0.18
C ALA A 64 -6.44 4.21 0.45
N GLN A 65 -6.89 2.98 0.18
CA GLN A 65 -6.22 1.76 0.66
C GLN A 65 -4.85 1.56 0.00
N VAL A 66 -4.78 1.79 -1.32
CA VAL A 66 -3.52 1.71 -2.09
C VAL A 66 -2.51 2.72 -1.59
N GLU A 67 -2.93 3.96 -1.35
CA GLU A 67 -2.09 5.03 -0.81
C GLU A 67 -1.61 4.71 0.61
N ALA A 68 -2.50 4.19 1.47
CA ALA A 68 -2.12 3.80 2.83
C ALA A 68 -1.05 2.70 2.86
N LEU A 69 -1.15 1.69 1.98
CA LEU A 69 -0.15 0.63 1.87
C LEU A 69 1.18 1.15 1.32
N ALA A 70 1.14 2.07 0.35
CA ALA A 70 2.34 2.71 -0.17
C ALA A 70 3.05 3.53 0.92
N GLY A 71 2.32 4.39 1.64
CA GLY A 71 2.86 5.18 2.73
C GLY A 71 3.43 4.32 3.87
N ALA A 72 2.76 3.22 4.24
CA ALA A 72 3.29 2.29 5.23
C ALA A 72 4.60 1.61 4.76
N ALA A 73 4.71 1.27 3.48
CA ALA A 73 5.93 0.69 2.93
C ALA A 73 7.11 1.68 2.95
N ASP A 74 6.83 2.94 2.66
CA ASP A 74 7.86 3.98 2.66
C ASP A 74 8.34 4.28 4.08
N LEU A 75 7.43 4.37 5.06
CA LEU A 75 7.79 4.49 6.48
C LEU A 75 8.66 3.34 6.98
N ALA A 76 8.35 2.09 6.59
CA ALA A 76 9.15 0.93 6.95
C ALA A 76 10.56 0.99 6.36
N ALA A 77 10.68 1.37 5.08
CA ALA A 77 11.98 1.53 4.41
C ALA A 77 12.82 2.68 5.01
N GLU A 78 12.20 3.82 5.33
CA GLU A 78 12.87 4.94 6.00
C GLU A 78 13.37 4.58 7.39
N ALA A 79 12.59 3.81 8.15
CA ALA A 79 13.01 3.29 9.45
C ALA A 79 14.23 2.36 9.32
N ALA A 80 14.25 1.47 8.33
CA ALA A 80 15.40 0.59 8.07
C ALA A 80 16.68 1.38 7.77
N VAL A 81 16.58 2.44 6.97
CA VAL A 81 17.70 3.35 6.67
C VAL A 81 18.19 4.03 7.95
N THR A 82 17.27 4.57 8.76
CA THR A 82 17.62 5.26 10.01
C THR A 82 18.37 4.35 10.97
N TYR A 83 17.91 3.10 11.15
CA TYR A 83 18.59 2.13 12.00
C TYR A 83 20.03 1.85 11.54
N ARG A 84 20.25 1.68 10.23
CA ARG A 84 21.59 1.45 9.65
C ARG A 84 22.52 2.66 9.82
N GLU A 85 21.99 3.87 9.69
CA GLU A 85 22.75 5.10 9.91
C GLU A 85 23.18 5.24 11.37
N VAL A 86 22.29 4.94 12.32
CA VAL A 86 22.63 4.92 13.75
C VAL A 86 23.70 3.88 14.05
N ASP A 87 23.60 2.66 13.51
CA ASP A 87 24.62 1.63 13.75
C ASP A 87 25.99 2.03 13.23
N ARG A 88 26.05 2.64 12.03
CA ARG A 88 27.29 3.17 11.45
C ARG A 88 27.90 4.25 12.34
N ALA A 89 27.09 5.22 12.78
CA ALA A 89 27.56 6.30 13.64
C ALA A 89 28.10 5.78 14.97
N VAL A 90 27.45 4.75 15.56
CA VAL A 90 27.95 4.10 16.77
C VAL A 90 29.26 3.37 16.51
N ALA A 91 29.38 2.63 15.40
CA ALA A 91 30.62 1.94 15.05
C ALA A 91 31.80 2.92 14.90
N GLU A 92 31.60 4.05 14.22
CA GLU A 92 32.60 5.12 14.03
C GLU A 92 33.01 5.81 15.35
N MET A 93 32.14 5.83 16.37
CA MET A 93 32.46 6.40 17.68
C MET A 93 33.38 5.50 18.54
N PHE A 94 33.45 4.20 18.23
CA PHE A 94 34.21 3.21 19.00
C PHE A 94 35.47 2.70 18.26
N GLU A 95 35.74 3.19 17.05
CA GLU A 95 37.05 3.11 16.37
C GLU A 95 37.98 4.25 16.79
#